data_AF-A0A418WBE4-F1
#
_entry.id   AF-A0A418WBE4-F1
#
_cell.length_a   1.000
_cell.length_b   1.000
_cell.length_c   1.000
_cell.angle_alpha   90.00
_cell.angle_beta   90.00
_cell.angle_gamma   90.00
#
_symmetry.space_group_name_H-M   'P 1'
#
loop_
_entity.id
_entity.type
_entity.pdbx_description
1 polymer ?
#
loop_
_entity_poly.entity_id
_entity_poly.type
_entity_poly.pdbx_seq_one_letter_code
_entity_poly.pdbx_strand_id
1 'polypeptide(L)'
;MDRDRRDQLIEALQGLAADDDAIVVENARRVATLADELGLDWAEALPRLGGGGGLEADFDHGSIDFDTEDDVAEGPAAAAVDDGNLGALLQRLTAQAGVSVETRTELEEFARDLAAGTLDPGDRRYIVALAGRLGLST
;
A
#
# COMPACT_ATOMS: atom_id res chain seq x y z
N MET A 1 3.02 6.94 -30.60
CA MET A 1 1.67 7.31 -30.13
C MET A 1 1.44 8.80 -30.33
N ASP A 2 0.34 9.16 -30.99
CA ASP A 2 -0.06 10.55 -31.24
C ASP A 2 -0.50 11.27 -29.95
N ARG A 3 -0.43 12.60 -29.91
CA ARG A 3 -0.75 13.42 -28.74
C ARG A 3 -2.21 13.27 -28.33
N ASP A 4 -3.14 13.24 -29.28
CA ASP A 4 -4.56 13.16 -28.97
C ASP A 4 -4.93 11.82 -28.33
N ARG A 5 -4.33 10.73 -28.80
CA ARG A 5 -4.51 9.40 -28.20
C ARG A 5 -3.89 9.32 -26.80
N ARG A 6 -2.81 10.06 -26.56
CA ARG A 6 -2.19 10.17 -25.24
C ARG A 6 -3.07 10.87 -24.24
N ASP A 7 -3.63 11.99 -24.63
CA ASP A 7 -4.48 12.76 -23.74
C ASP A 7 -5.74 11.94 -23.39
N GLN A 8 -6.31 11.20 -24.35
CA GLN A 8 -7.42 10.27 -24.10
C GLN A 8 -7.07 9.10 -23.18
N LEU A 9 -5.88 8.48 -23.33
CA LEU A 9 -5.46 7.40 -22.45
C LEU A 9 -5.22 7.91 -21.01
N ILE A 10 -4.62 9.09 -20.87
CA ILE A 10 -4.38 9.72 -19.56
C ILE A 10 -5.70 10.04 -18.88
N GLU A 11 -6.66 10.62 -19.60
CA GLU A 11 -8.00 10.93 -19.06
C GLU A 11 -8.70 9.66 -18.56
N ALA A 12 -8.67 8.58 -19.35
CA ALA A 12 -9.27 7.31 -18.95
C ALA A 12 -8.57 6.69 -17.73
N LEU A 13 -7.24 6.79 -17.63
CA LEU A 13 -6.48 6.35 -16.46
C LEU A 13 -6.80 7.17 -15.20
N GLN A 14 -6.98 8.47 -15.33
CA GLN A 14 -7.38 9.34 -14.21
C GLN A 14 -8.79 8.98 -13.70
N GLY A 15 -9.69 8.57 -14.59
CA GLY A 15 -11.03 8.11 -14.24
C GLY A 15 -11.07 6.83 -13.40
N LEU A 16 -9.98 6.07 -13.35
CA LEU A 16 -9.87 4.89 -12.47
C LEU A 16 -9.76 5.25 -10.99
N ALA A 17 -9.47 6.52 -10.66
CA ALA A 17 -9.42 7.01 -9.29
C ALA A 17 -10.76 7.58 -8.78
N ALA A 18 -11.85 7.40 -9.54
CA ALA A 18 -13.18 7.86 -9.13
C ALA A 18 -13.74 7.01 -7.98
N ASP A 19 -14.55 7.64 -7.11
CA ASP A 19 -15.22 6.96 -6.00
C ASP A 19 -16.43 6.12 -6.45
N ASP A 20 -16.91 6.32 -7.69
CA ASP A 20 -18.05 5.61 -8.26
C ASP A 20 -17.58 4.43 -9.12
N ASP A 21 -17.92 3.22 -8.69
CA ASP A 21 -17.58 1.97 -9.36
C ASP A 21 -18.02 1.92 -10.83
N ALA A 22 -19.17 2.53 -11.18
CA ALA A 22 -19.64 2.55 -12.55
C ALA A 22 -18.69 3.36 -13.45
N ILE A 23 -18.19 4.48 -12.93
CA ILE A 23 -17.20 5.33 -13.60
C ILE A 23 -15.87 4.60 -13.73
N VAL A 24 -15.44 3.90 -12.67
CA VAL A 24 -14.20 3.10 -12.70
C VAL A 24 -14.28 2.01 -13.77
N VAL A 25 -15.38 1.25 -13.83
CA VAL A 25 -15.55 0.16 -14.81
C VAL A 25 -15.62 0.69 -16.25
N GLU A 26 -16.31 1.80 -16.48
CA GLU A 26 -16.36 2.43 -17.80
C GLU A 26 -14.96 2.86 -18.27
N ASN A 27 -14.21 3.53 -17.40
CA ASN A 27 -12.86 3.97 -17.70
C ASN A 27 -11.89 2.80 -17.88
N ALA A 28 -12.02 1.73 -17.10
CA ALA A 28 -11.21 0.52 -17.25
C ALA A 28 -11.40 -0.14 -18.63
N ARG A 29 -12.64 -0.22 -19.11
CA ARG A 29 -12.94 -0.72 -20.46
C ARG A 29 -12.31 0.18 -21.52
N ARG A 30 -12.41 1.49 -21.36
CA ARG A 30 -11.83 2.46 -22.29
C ARG A 30 -10.32 2.38 -22.35
N VAL A 31 -9.65 2.24 -21.20
CA VAL A 31 -8.21 1.99 -21.09
C VAL A 31 -7.82 0.71 -21.82
N ALA A 32 -8.56 -0.38 -21.62
CA ALA A 32 -8.29 -1.66 -22.29
C ALA A 32 -8.40 -1.54 -23.82
N THR A 33 -9.45 -0.88 -24.34
CA THR A 33 -9.60 -0.64 -25.78
C THR A 33 -8.47 0.22 -26.34
N LEU A 34 -8.12 1.32 -25.67
CA LEU A 34 -7.05 2.21 -26.13
C LEU A 34 -5.69 1.52 -26.11
N ALA A 35 -5.41 0.69 -25.10
CA ALA A 35 -4.17 -0.08 -25.02
C ALA A 35 -4.05 -1.09 -26.18
N ASP A 36 -5.13 -1.83 -26.47
CA ASP A 36 -5.19 -2.79 -27.58
C ASP A 36 -5.01 -2.11 -28.95
N GLU A 37 -5.72 -1.01 -29.20
CA GLU A 37 -5.60 -0.23 -30.45
C GLU A 37 -4.20 0.36 -30.67
N LEU A 38 -3.52 0.68 -29.57
CA LEU A 38 -2.17 1.24 -29.59
C LEU A 38 -1.08 0.17 -29.61
N GLY A 39 -1.45 -1.11 -29.48
CA GLY A 39 -0.50 -2.21 -29.31
C GLY A 39 0.37 -2.06 -28.07
N LEU A 40 -0.12 -1.36 -27.05
CA LEU A 40 0.59 -1.13 -25.79
C LEU A 40 0.44 -2.37 -24.91
N ASP A 41 1.54 -3.07 -24.72
CA ASP A 41 1.63 -4.07 -23.65
C ASP A 41 1.87 -3.37 -22.31
N TRP A 42 1.13 -3.77 -21.28
CA TRP A 42 1.30 -3.27 -19.92
C TRP A 42 2.69 -3.56 -19.37
N ALA A 43 3.33 -4.65 -19.80
CA ALA A 43 4.70 -4.97 -19.42
C ALA A 43 5.73 -3.98 -20.00
N GLU A 44 5.40 -3.30 -21.09
CA GLU A 44 6.22 -2.25 -21.71
C GLU A 44 5.85 -0.85 -21.20
N ALA A 45 4.55 -0.61 -20.96
CA ALA A 45 4.02 0.69 -20.53
C ALA A 45 4.31 1.01 -19.07
N LEU A 46 4.31 -0.01 -18.21
CA LEU A 46 4.79 0.15 -16.85
C LEU A 46 6.32 0.07 -16.89
N PRO A 47 7.06 1.13 -16.53
CA PRO A 47 8.47 0.95 -16.24
C PRO A 47 8.52 -0.17 -15.21
N ARG A 48 9.28 -1.25 -15.49
CA ARG A 48 9.36 -2.41 -14.59
C ARG A 48 9.51 -1.87 -13.17
N LEU A 49 8.45 -1.99 -12.37
CA LEU A 49 8.45 -1.70 -10.95
C LEU A 49 9.27 -2.79 -10.23
N GLY A 50 10.49 -3.07 -10.70
CA GLY A 50 11.31 -4.22 -10.28
C GLY A 50 12.02 -4.95 -11.41
N GLY A 51 13.01 -4.33 -12.04
CA GLY A 51 13.78 -5.01 -13.08
C GLY A 51 15.21 -4.53 -13.23
N GLY A 52 15.93 -4.37 -12.12
CA GLY A 52 17.38 -4.14 -12.14
C GLY A 52 17.89 -3.37 -10.92
N GLY A 53 18.00 -4.03 -9.76
CA GLY A 53 18.90 -3.59 -8.68
C GLY A 53 18.30 -2.86 -7.48
N GLY A 54 17.03 -3.07 -7.12
CA GLY A 54 16.45 -2.41 -5.95
C GLY A 54 15.29 -3.10 -5.23
N LEU A 55 14.87 -4.30 -5.66
CA LEU A 55 13.82 -5.09 -4.98
C LEU A 55 14.28 -6.51 -4.59
N GLU A 56 15.55 -6.87 -4.82
CA GLU A 56 16.11 -8.19 -4.46
C GLU A 56 16.63 -8.27 -3.01
N ALA A 57 16.52 -7.20 -2.20
CA ALA A 57 17.13 -7.18 -0.87
C ALA A 57 16.17 -7.47 0.30
N ASP A 58 14.84 -7.53 0.11
CA ASP A 58 13.92 -7.57 1.28
C ASP A 58 12.64 -8.39 1.09
N PHE A 59 12.51 -9.14 -0.01
CA PHE A 59 11.45 -10.16 -0.15
C PHE A 59 12.03 -11.57 0.07
N ASP A 60 12.78 -11.74 1.16
CA ASP A 60 13.01 -13.05 1.76
C ASP A 60 11.82 -13.36 2.67
N HIS A 61 10.69 -13.72 2.06
CA HIS A 61 9.73 -14.56 2.76
C HIS A 61 10.42 -15.90 2.89
N GLY A 62 11.23 -16.06 3.95
CA GLY A 62 11.96 -17.29 4.24
C GLY A 62 11.10 -18.50 3.93
N SER A 63 11.71 -19.54 3.37
CA SER A 63 10.99 -20.75 2.95
C SER A 63 9.97 -21.13 4.02
N ILE A 64 8.68 -21.10 3.67
CA ILE A 64 7.62 -21.43 4.61
C ILE A 64 7.77 -22.90 4.96
N ASP A 65 8.43 -23.14 6.09
CA ASP A 65 8.53 -24.46 6.70
C ASP A 65 7.30 -24.63 7.58
N PHE A 66 6.31 -25.36 7.04
CA PHE A 66 5.04 -25.61 7.71
C PHE A 66 5.17 -26.57 8.91
N ASP A 67 6.37 -27.10 9.19
CA ASP A 67 6.62 -28.07 10.27
C ASP A 67 7.27 -27.47 11.53
N THR A 68 7.48 -26.14 11.60
CA THR A 68 8.01 -25.50 12.82
C THR A 68 6.94 -24.69 13.53
N GLU A 69 6.18 -25.36 14.41
CA GLU A 69 5.58 -24.67 15.54
C GLU A 69 6.70 -24.11 16.43
N ASP A 70 6.70 -22.79 16.63
CA ASP A 70 7.37 -22.09 17.75
C ASP A 70 8.90 -22.04 17.74
N ASP A 71 9.50 -21.17 16.89
CA ASP A 71 10.61 -20.26 17.29
C ASP A 71 11.02 -19.36 16.11
N VAL A 72 10.46 -18.14 16.02
CA VAL A 72 10.97 -17.12 15.07
C VAL A 72 12.09 -16.33 15.75
N ALA A 73 13.33 -16.72 15.45
CA ALA A 73 14.50 -15.94 15.78
C ALA A 73 14.46 -14.57 15.10
N GLU A 74 14.44 -13.51 15.90
CA GLU A 74 14.44 -12.11 15.47
C GLU A 74 15.66 -11.79 14.59
N GLY A 75 15.39 -11.39 13.34
CA GLY A 75 16.35 -10.69 12.50
C GLY A 75 16.72 -9.30 13.06
N PRO A 76 17.84 -8.70 12.61
CA PRO A 76 18.42 -7.54 13.26
C PRO A 76 17.49 -6.33 13.16
N ALA A 77 16.90 -5.97 14.30
CA ALA A 77 16.17 -4.75 14.64
C ALA A 77 16.25 -3.63 13.58
N ALA A 78 15.34 -3.69 12.59
CA ALA A 78 14.90 -2.49 11.90
C ALA A 78 14.40 -1.54 12.99
N ALA A 79 15.01 -0.36 13.11
CA ALA A 79 14.84 0.60 14.20
C ALA A 79 13.41 0.54 14.78
N ALA A 80 13.28 -0.08 15.95
CA ALA A 80 12.01 -0.22 16.63
C ALA A 80 11.44 1.19 16.78
N VAL A 81 10.37 1.50 16.05
CA VAL A 81 9.58 2.69 16.34
C VAL A 81 9.11 2.47 17.77
N ASP A 82 9.70 3.23 18.69
CA ASP A 82 9.38 3.15 20.10
C ASP A 82 7.86 3.25 20.26
N ASP A 83 7.29 2.43 21.14
CA ASP A 83 5.83 2.32 21.33
C ASP A 83 5.19 3.70 21.62
N GLY A 84 5.93 4.62 22.23
CA GLY A 84 5.50 6.00 22.43
C GLY A 84 5.32 6.79 21.12
N ASN A 85 6.24 6.64 20.16
CA ASN A 85 6.13 7.26 18.84
C ASN A 85 5.00 6.64 18.03
N LEU A 86 4.81 5.32 18.14
CA LEU A 86 3.74 4.63 17.44
C LEU A 86 2.35 5.03 17.98
N GLY A 87 2.21 5.18 19.31
CA GLY A 87 0.97 5.65 19.92
C GLY A 87 0.60 7.07 19.50
N ALA A 88 1.57 7.98 19.42
CA ALA A 88 1.34 9.34 18.93
C ALA A 88 0.90 9.36 17.46
N LEU A 89 1.46 8.46 16.65
CA LEU A 89 1.16 8.34 15.23
C LEU A 89 -0.24 7.73 15.00
N LEU A 90 -0.64 6.74 15.81
CA LEU A 90 -2.01 6.21 15.83
C LEU A 90 -3.04 7.29 16.19
N GLN A 91 -2.81 8.09 17.23
CA GLN A 91 -3.72 9.18 17.58
C GLN A 91 -3.91 10.20 16.45
N ARG A 92 -2.82 10.55 15.76
CA ARG A 92 -2.87 11.45 14.61
C ARG A 92 -3.63 10.84 13.44
N LEU A 93 -3.46 9.54 13.18
CA LEU A 93 -4.20 8.82 12.13
C LEU A 93 -5.70 8.78 12.44
N THR A 94 -6.09 8.45 13.67
CA THR A 94 -7.51 8.41 14.09
C THR A 94 -8.19 9.78 13.99
N ALA A 95 -7.46 10.86 14.28
CA ALA A 95 -7.96 12.23 14.21
C ALA A 95 -8.04 12.80 12.78
N GLN A 96 -7.49 12.11 11.77
CA GLN A 96 -7.42 12.63 10.40
C GLN A 96 -8.81 12.61 9.73
N ALA A 97 -9.21 13.78 9.23
CA ALA A 97 -10.41 13.92 8.41
C ALA A 97 -10.15 13.29 7.03
N GLY A 98 -10.99 12.35 6.62
CA GLY A 98 -10.85 11.61 5.35
C GLY A 98 -10.54 10.12 5.50
N VAL A 99 -10.27 9.64 6.73
CA VAL A 99 -10.17 8.20 7.00
C VAL A 99 -11.58 7.61 7.13
N SER A 100 -11.81 6.48 6.47
CA SER A 100 -13.09 5.76 6.51
C SER A 100 -13.43 5.32 7.94
N VAL A 101 -14.71 5.01 8.19
CA VAL A 101 -15.14 4.50 9.51
C VAL A 101 -14.46 3.16 9.81
N GLU A 102 -14.35 2.28 8.82
CA GLU A 102 -13.70 0.98 8.94
C GLU A 102 -12.23 1.10 9.33
N THR A 103 -11.46 1.92 8.60
CA THR A 103 -10.04 2.16 8.92
C THR A 103 -9.88 2.84 10.29
N ARG A 104 -10.83 3.69 10.71
CA ARG A 104 -10.80 4.27 12.05
C ARG A 104 -10.96 3.21 13.14
N THR A 105 -11.89 2.28 12.97
CA THR A 105 -12.09 1.15 13.89
C THR A 105 -10.84 0.28 13.98
N GLU A 106 -10.22 -0.03 12.83
CA GLU A 106 -8.98 -0.80 12.76
C GLU A 106 -7.82 -0.11 13.51
N LEU A 107 -7.66 1.21 13.34
CA LEU A 107 -6.66 2.00 14.07
C LEU A 107 -6.92 2.03 15.59
N GLU A 108 -8.18 2.02 16.01
CA GLU A 108 -8.55 1.92 17.44
C GLU A 108 -8.29 0.52 18.01
N GLU A 109 -8.36 -0.53 17.18
CA GLU A 109 -7.96 -1.90 17.53
C GLU A 109 -6.45 -1.98 17.73
N PHE A 110 -5.66 -1.47 16.78
CA PHE A 110 -4.21 -1.41 16.94
C PHE A 110 -3.76 -0.58 18.15
N ALA A 111 -4.48 0.49 18.50
CA ALA A 111 -4.21 1.24 19.72
C ALA A 111 -4.45 0.42 20.99
N ARG A 112 -5.45 -0.47 20.99
CA ARG A 112 -5.71 -1.41 22.10
C ARG A 112 -4.64 -2.49 22.17
N ASP A 113 -4.23 -3.05 21.03
CA ASP A 113 -3.21 -4.10 20.98
C ASP A 113 -1.83 -3.55 21.34
N LEU A 114 -1.53 -2.29 20.98
CA LEU A 114 -0.31 -1.60 21.41
C LEU A 114 -0.29 -1.42 22.94
N ALA A 115 -1.41 -0.98 23.53
CA ALA A 115 -1.52 -0.84 24.98
C ALA A 115 -1.45 -2.18 25.72
N ALA A 116 -1.92 -3.25 25.10
CA ALA A 116 -1.82 -4.61 25.61
C ALA A 116 -0.43 -5.25 25.40
N GLY A 117 0.44 -4.63 24.60
CA GLY A 117 1.74 -5.18 24.22
C GLY A 117 1.64 -6.37 23.27
N THR A 118 0.51 -6.55 22.60
CA THR A 118 0.21 -7.67 21.68
C THR A 118 0.27 -7.25 20.22
N LEU A 119 0.54 -5.98 19.93
CA LEU A 119 0.65 -5.46 18.56
C LEU A 119 1.83 -6.10 17.83
N ASP A 120 1.53 -6.77 16.72
CA ASP A 120 2.52 -7.55 16.01
C ASP A 120 3.44 -6.68 15.10
N PRO A 121 4.59 -7.21 14.66
CA PRO A 121 5.51 -6.49 13.78
C PRO A 121 4.95 -6.14 12.39
N GLY A 122 3.97 -6.88 11.89
CA GLY A 122 3.22 -6.57 10.67
C GLY A 122 2.35 -5.32 10.83
N ASP A 123 1.56 -5.27 11.89
CA ASP A 123 0.69 -4.13 12.21
C ASP A 123 1.51 -2.84 12.39
N ARG A 124 2.63 -2.95 13.11
CA ARG A 124 3.58 -1.84 13.30
C ARG A 124 4.06 -1.27 11.96
N ARG A 125 4.40 -2.15 11.01
CA ARG A 125 4.81 -1.73 9.65
C ARG A 125 3.67 -1.11 8.87
N TYR A 126 2.46 -1.68 8.98
CA TYR A 126 1.25 -1.13 8.33
C TYR A 126 0.96 0.30 8.79
N ILE A 127 0.97 0.54 10.10
CA ILE A 127 0.70 1.86 10.70
C ILE A 127 1.71 2.91 10.20
N VAL A 128 2.99 2.58 10.17
CA VAL A 128 4.05 3.49 9.67
C VAL A 128 3.88 3.78 8.18
N ALA A 129 3.61 2.75 7.36
CA ALA A 129 3.38 2.92 5.93
C ALA A 129 2.15 3.78 5.64
N LEU A 130 1.05 3.57 6.38
CA LEU A 130 -0.17 4.35 6.25
C LEU A 130 0.06 5.83 6.59
N ALA A 131 0.80 6.11 7.67
CA ALA A 131 1.16 7.47 8.03
C ALA A 131 2.07 8.13 6.99
N GLY A 132 3.04 7.39 6.43
CA GLY A 132 3.86 7.86 5.31
C GLY A 132 3.02 8.26 4.09
N ARG A 133 2.04 7.43 3.72
CA ARG A 133 1.11 7.72 2.61
C ARG A 133 0.29 8.99 2.83
N LEU A 134 -0.10 9.25 4.08
CA LEU A 134 -0.89 10.41 4.45
C LEU A 134 -0.05 11.65 4.78
N GLY A 135 1.28 11.58 4.59
CA GLY A 135 2.20 12.69 4.90
C GLY A 135 2.32 12.99 6.40
N LEU A 136 1.92 12.05 7.25
CA LEU A 136 2.03 12.15 8.70
C LEU A 136 3.38 11.56 9.13
N SER A 137 4.44 12.36 9.11
CA SER A 137 5.75 11.96 9.63
C SER A 137 5.75 11.97 11.16
N THR A 138 6.50 11.03 11.76
CA THR A 138 6.84 10.95 13.19
C THR A 138 7.55 12.20 13.67
#